data_AF-A0A0L0FH35-F1
#
_entry.id   AF-A0A0L0FH35-F1
#
_cell.length_a   1.000
_cell.length_b   1.000
_cell.length_c   1.000
_cell.angle_alpha   90.00
_cell.angle_beta   90.00
_cell.angle_gamma   90.00
#
_symmetry.space_group_name_H-M   'P 1'
#
loop_
_entity.id
_entity.type
_entity.pdbx_description
1 polymer ?
#
loop_
_entity_poly.entity_id
_entity_poly.type
_entity_poly.pdbx_seq_one_letter_code
_entity_poly.pdbx_strand_id
1 'polypeptide(L)'
;MYPRISPQRLAGLRKEAQAKGVEFPLPKAPRKQLPERPDKGHRYEREKVIRLKKIEENMKAMPDKIKEFREQRRDDRDQMRADAKSYLKTEKLF
;
A
#
# COMPACT_ATOMS: atom_id res chain seq x y z
N MET A 1 -38.94 23.67 -0.67
CA MET A 1 -40.19 22.88 -0.67
C MET A 1 -39.81 21.44 -1.03
N TYR A 2 -39.95 20.49 -0.11
CA TYR A 2 -39.65 19.09 -0.42
C TYR A 2 -40.76 18.47 -1.28
N PRO A 3 -40.44 17.64 -2.28
CA PRO A 3 -41.45 16.99 -3.10
C PRO A 3 -42.32 16.06 -2.22
N ARG A 4 -43.64 16.10 -2.45
CA ARG A 4 -44.63 15.29 -1.71
C ARG A 4 -44.50 13.77 -1.93
N ILE A 5 -43.75 13.36 -2.97
CA ILE A 5 -43.60 11.97 -3.38
C ILE A 5 -42.12 11.59 -3.29
N SER A 6 -41.82 10.42 -2.74
CA SER A 6 -40.46 9.92 -2.68
C SER A 6 -39.92 9.63 -4.10
N PRO A 7 -38.60 9.79 -4.34
CA PRO A 7 -38.00 9.51 -5.64
C PRO A 7 -38.30 8.10 -6.17
N GLN A 8 -38.38 7.12 -5.26
CA GLN A 8 -38.70 5.73 -5.58
C GLN A 8 -40.13 5.56 -6.10
N ARG A 9 -41.12 6.19 -5.44
CA ARG A 9 -42.53 6.15 -5.88
C ARG A 9 -42.71 6.87 -7.22
N LEU A 10 -42.05 8.01 -7.41
CA LEU A 10 -42.05 8.73 -8.69
C LEU A 10 -41.46 7.88 -9.83
N ALA A 11 -40.39 7.14 -9.56
CA ALA A 11 -39.79 6.22 -10.53
C ALA A 11 -40.73 5.04 -10.86
N GLY A 12 -41.45 4.51 -9.88
CA GLY A 12 -42.49 3.50 -10.09
C GLY A 12 -43.60 3.99 -11.03
N LEU A 13 -44.17 5.16 -10.73
CA LEU A 13 -45.20 5.78 -11.58
C LEU A 13 -44.72 6.05 -13.00
N ARG A 14 -43.46 6.47 -13.18
CA ARG A 14 -42.84 6.63 -14.50
C ARG A 14 -42.73 5.32 -15.27
N LYS A 15 -42.34 4.23 -14.61
CA LYS A 15 -42.26 2.89 -15.23
C LYS A 15 -43.64 2.38 -15.63
N GLU A 16 -44.65 2.57 -14.77
CA GLU A 16 -46.03 2.18 -15.06
C GLU A 16 -46.62 2.95 -16.24
N ALA A 17 -46.41 4.27 -16.31
CA ALA A 17 -46.85 5.08 -17.43
C ALA A 17 -46.18 4.66 -18.74
N GLN A 18 -44.86 4.39 -18.70
CA GLN A 18 -44.11 3.89 -19.85
C GLN A 18 -44.61 2.51 -20.31
N ALA A 19 -44.94 1.60 -19.37
CA ALA A 19 -45.49 0.29 -19.70
C ALA A 19 -46.89 0.36 -20.35
N LYS A 20 -47.68 1.38 -20.00
CA LYS A 20 -49.00 1.65 -20.59
C LYS A 20 -48.92 2.45 -21.90
N GLY A 21 -47.73 2.84 -22.35
CA GLY A 21 -47.54 3.67 -23.54
C GLY A 21 -48.02 5.12 -23.38
N VAL A 22 -48.24 5.58 -22.14
CA VAL A 22 -48.71 6.94 -21.85
C VAL A 22 -47.53 7.84 -21.54
N GLU A 23 -47.54 9.05 -22.08
CA GLU A 23 -46.50 10.03 -21.81
C GLU A 23 -46.58 10.54 -20.36
N PHE A 24 -45.45 10.51 -19.65
CA PHE A 24 -45.41 10.98 -18.27
C PHE A 24 -45.35 12.53 -18.25
N PRO A 25 -46.19 13.21 -17.45
CA PRO A 25 -46.39 14.66 -17.54
C PRO A 25 -45.20 15.51 -17.08
N LEU A 26 -44.14 14.90 -16.57
CA LEU A 26 -42.93 15.59 -16.11
C LEU A 26 -41.78 15.38 -17.09
N PRO A 27 -41.11 16.47 -17.54
CA PRO A 27 -39.98 16.37 -18.44
C PRO A 27 -38.85 15.54 -17.80
N LYS A 28 -38.09 14.82 -18.64
CA LYS A 28 -36.91 14.10 -18.19
C LYS A 28 -35.88 15.11 -17.69
N ALA A 29 -35.33 14.86 -16.50
CA ALA A 29 -34.24 15.67 -15.98
C ALA A 29 -33.03 15.55 -16.94
N PRO A 30 -32.35 16.66 -17.27
CA PRO A 30 -31.14 16.61 -18.09
C PRO A 30 -30.08 15.79 -17.36
N ARG A 31 -29.57 14.75 -18.03
CA ARG A 31 -28.42 13.99 -17.52
C ARG A 31 -27.17 14.84 -17.74
N LYS A 32 -26.56 15.34 -16.65
CA LYS A 32 -25.19 15.83 -16.71
C LYS A 32 -24.29 14.60 -16.89
N GLN A 33 -23.75 14.40 -18.08
CA GLN A 33 -22.66 13.45 -18.28
C GLN A 33 -21.45 14.03 -17.55
N LEU A 34 -21.00 13.35 -16.50
CA LEU A 34 -19.74 13.71 -15.86
C LEU A 34 -18.61 13.26 -16.80
N PRO A 35 -17.54 14.06 -16.96
CA PRO A 35 -16.38 13.61 -17.70
C PRO A 35 -15.80 12.36 -17.03
N GLU A 36 -15.38 11.41 -17.85
CA GLU A 36 -14.65 10.23 -17.36
C GLU A 36 -13.37 10.71 -16.68
N ARG A 37 -13.19 10.28 -15.43
CA ARG A 37 -12.00 10.67 -14.65
C ARG A 37 -10.88 9.69 -14.96
N PRO A 38 -9.63 10.14 -15.07
CA PRO A 38 -8.50 9.24 -15.22
C PRO A 38 -8.37 8.34 -14.00
N ASP A 39 -7.95 7.10 -14.23
CA ASP A 39 -7.70 6.14 -13.16
C ASP A 39 -6.59 6.63 -12.24
N LYS A 40 -6.83 6.53 -10.93
CA LYS A 40 -5.86 6.92 -9.89
C LYS A 40 -4.60 6.03 -9.87
N GLY A 41 -4.67 4.87 -10.51
CA GLY A 41 -3.65 3.82 -10.47
C GLY A 41 -3.56 3.14 -9.11
N HIS A 42 -3.07 1.90 -9.11
CA HIS A 42 -2.85 1.17 -7.88
C HIS A 42 -1.70 1.79 -7.06
N ARG A 43 -1.72 1.59 -5.74
CA ARG A 43 -0.65 2.08 -4.86
C ARG A 43 0.74 1.58 -5.28
N TYR A 44 0.82 0.30 -5.67
CA TYR A 44 2.09 -0.31 -6.06
C TYR A 44 2.71 0.34 -7.31
N GLU A 45 1.90 0.80 -8.26
CA GLU A 45 2.35 1.45 -9.50
C GLU A 45 2.94 2.82 -9.20
N ARG A 46 2.22 3.58 -8.36
CA ARG A 46 2.65 4.91 -7.92
C ARG A 46 3.95 4.86 -7.12
N GLU A 47 4.14 3.82 -6.31
CA GLU A 47 5.33 3.68 -5.45
C GLU A 47 6.49 2.92 -6.12
N LYS A 48 6.29 2.32 -7.30
CA LYS A 48 7.29 1.48 -7.98
C LYS A 48 8.62 2.19 -8.17
N VAL A 49 8.59 3.43 -8.65
CA VAL A 49 9.80 4.24 -8.93
C VAL A 49 10.60 4.49 -7.64
N ILE A 50 9.90 4.85 -6.56
CA ILE A 50 10.53 5.11 -5.26
C ILE A 50 11.16 3.81 -4.72
N ARG A 51 10.46 2.69 -4.86
CA ARG A 51 10.95 1.38 -4.42
C ARG A 51 12.21 0.97 -5.19
N LEU A 52 12.23 1.17 -6.51
CA LEU A 52 13.40 0.85 -7.34
C LEU A 52 14.62 1.70 -6.97
N LYS A 53 14.44 3.00 -6.73
CA LYS A 53 15.54 3.88 -6.26
C LYS A 53 16.14 3.41 -4.94
N LYS A 54 15.29 3.06 -3.97
CA LYS A 54 15.74 2.52 -2.67
C LYS A 54 16.49 1.19 -2.82
N ILE A 55 16.07 0.34 -3.75
CA ILE A 55 16.78 -0.91 -4.04
C ILE A 55 18.17 -0.61 -4.59
N GLU A 56 18.28 0.33 -5.54
CA GLU A 56 19.56 0.73 -6.13
C GLU A 56 20.54 1.28 -5.08
N GLU A 57 20.08 2.19 -4.21
CA GLU A 57 20.87 2.74 -3.10
C GLU A 57 21.34 1.64 -2.14
N ASN A 58 20.46 0.71 -1.79
CA ASN A 58 20.80 -0.41 -0.91
C ASN A 58 21.82 -1.35 -1.53
N MET A 59 21.73 -1.60 -2.85
CA MET A 59 22.71 -2.42 -3.56
C MET A 59 24.07 -1.74 -3.62
N LYS A 60 24.12 -0.42 -3.79
CA LYS A 60 25.38 0.35 -3.74
C LYS A 60 26.04 0.29 -2.37
N ALA A 61 25.28 0.35 -1.29
CA ALA A 61 25.79 0.27 0.08
C ALA A 61 26.04 -1.18 0.59
N MET A 62 25.72 -2.19 -0.23
CA MET A 62 25.80 -3.60 0.20
C MET A 62 27.24 -4.09 0.48
N PRO A 63 28.27 -3.72 -0.31
CA PRO A 63 29.64 -4.13 -0.03
C PRO A 63 30.15 -3.66 1.35
N ASP A 64 29.84 -2.43 1.72
CA ASP A 64 30.25 -1.85 3.00
C ASP A 64 29.59 -2.58 4.17
N LYS A 65 28.27 -2.82 4.07
CA LYS A 65 27.53 -3.61 5.06
C LYS A 65 28.08 -5.04 5.21
N ILE A 66 28.51 -5.66 4.11
CA ILE A 66 29.14 -6.99 4.16
C ILE A 66 30.49 -6.93 4.88
N LYS A 67 31.27 -5.87 4.65
CA LYS A 67 32.57 -5.67 5.30
C LYS A 67 32.38 -5.50 6.81
N GLU A 68 31.51 -4.60 7.23
CA GLU A 68 31.17 -4.36 8.65
C GLU A 68 30.71 -5.65 9.33
N PHE A 69 29.81 -6.40 8.69
CA PHE A 69 29.33 -7.67 9.23
C PHE A 69 30.45 -8.70 9.41
N ARG A 70 31.40 -8.76 8.47
CA ARG A 70 32.55 -9.69 8.55
C ARG A 70 33.53 -9.28 9.64
N GLU A 71 33.74 -7.99 9.86
CA GLU A 71 34.58 -7.45 10.93
C GLU A 71 33.98 -7.76 12.29
N GLN A 72 32.70 -7.46 12.51
CA GLN A 72 31.97 -7.82 13.73
C GLN A 72 32.08 -9.32 14.03
N ARG A 73 31.88 -10.18 13.02
CA ARG A 73 32.03 -11.64 13.15
C ARG A 73 33.45 -12.10 13.48
N ARG A 74 34.48 -11.32 13.17
CA ARG A 74 35.86 -11.63 13.57
C ARG A 74 36.07 -11.23 15.02
N ASP A 75 35.66 -10.02 15.38
CA ASP A 75 35.78 -9.50 16.74
C ASP A 75 35.05 -10.41 17.74
N ASP A 76 33.82 -10.83 17.44
CA ASP A 76 33.06 -11.78 18.26
C ASP A 76 33.83 -13.09 18.49
N ARG A 77 34.50 -13.61 17.46
CA ARG A 77 35.27 -14.86 17.55
C ARG A 77 36.53 -14.68 18.38
N ASP A 78 37.21 -13.55 18.22
CA ASP A 78 38.43 -13.27 18.97
C ASP A 78 38.12 -13.00 20.45
N GLN A 79 36.99 -12.34 20.75
CA GLN A 79 36.48 -12.22 22.11
C GLN A 79 36.18 -13.58 22.73
N MET A 80 35.42 -14.44 22.05
CA MET A 80 35.14 -15.81 22.53
C MET A 80 36.41 -16.62 22.81
N ARG A 81 37.45 -16.46 21.97
CA ARG A 81 38.75 -17.12 22.18
C ARG A 81 39.51 -16.54 23.36
N ALA A 82 39.46 -15.22 23.56
CA ALA A 82 40.08 -14.54 24.69
C ALA A 82 39.44 -15.00 26.01
N ASP A 83 38.10 -15.07 26.02
CA ASP A 83 37.33 -15.57 27.17
C ASP A 83 37.68 -17.03 27.45
N ALA A 84 37.67 -17.91 26.44
CA ALA A 84 38.06 -19.31 26.63
C ALA A 84 39.49 -19.47 27.20
N LYS A 85 40.44 -18.63 26.76
CA LYS A 85 41.81 -18.62 27.30
C LYS A 85 41.87 -18.12 28.74
N SER A 86 41.06 -17.13 29.11
CA SER A 86 41.02 -16.61 30.48
C SER A 86 40.49 -17.68 31.45
N TYR A 87 39.39 -18.36 31.10
CA TYR A 87 38.83 -19.47 31.86
C TYR A 87 39.83 -20.62 32.08
N LEU A 88 40.52 -21.06 31.03
CA LEU A 88 41.54 -22.12 31.13
C LEU A 88 42.75 -21.71 32.00
N LYS A 89 43.07 -20.41 32.03
CA LYS A 89 44.15 -19.89 32.88
C LYS A 89 43.74 -19.86 34.34
N THR A 90 42.49 -19.50 34.64
CA THR A 90 41.95 -19.53 36.00
C THR A 90 41.81 -20.94 36.56
N GLU A 91 41.40 -21.92 35.75
CA GLU A 91 41.29 -23.32 36.20
C GLU A 91 42.65 -23.99 36.49
N LYS A 92 43.74 -23.55 35.85
CA LYS A 92 45.10 -24.06 36.11
C LYS A 92 45.80 -23.44 37.32
N LEU A 93 45.18 -22.43 37.94
CA LEU A 93 45.70 -21.74 39.13
C LEU A 93 45.09 -22.24 40.45
N PHE A 94 44.12 -23.16 40.36
CA PHE A 94 43.56 -23.94 41.47
C PHE A 94 44.01 -25.40 41.35
#